data_AF-A0A8X6FM80-F1
#
_entry.id   AF-A0A8X6FM80-F1
#
_cell.length_a   1.000
_cell.length_b   1.000
_cell.length_c   1.000
_cell.angle_alpha   90.00
_cell.angle_beta   90.00
_cell.angle_gamma   90.00
#
_symmetry.space_group_name_H-M   'P 1'
#
loop_
_entity.id
_entity.type
_entity.pdbx_description
1 polymer ?
#
loop_
_entity_poly.entity_id
_entity_poly.type
_entity_poly.pdbx_seq_one_letter_code
_entity_poly.pdbx_strand_id
1 'polypeptide(L)'
;MFQACSQAFAECRKILSTKTNCSDEVCEIYVNIIIWVEMVEKSLGLPLFLLATLGFMHAFSSLAFYMGFEHSTVCTKPPFSYAVILYSPIHFLNWILLLILAAEVNEQDKLFRKVATREFLQPQNSNEKQRLDYIMRLKPTIAISSCGIFNFTRPLILTAVGALFTYTLLLM
;
A
#
# COMPACT_ATOMS: atom_id res chain seq x y z
N MET A 1 -2.89 10.54 -4.70
CA MET A 1 -1.42 10.33 -4.69
C MET A 1 -1.05 8.89 -5.05
N PHE A 2 -1.41 7.87 -4.26
CA PHE A 2 -1.13 6.45 -4.60
C PHE A 2 -1.72 5.98 -5.93
N GLN A 3 -2.90 6.47 -6.30
CA GLN A 3 -3.52 6.17 -7.60
C GLN A 3 -2.70 6.69 -8.80
N ALA A 4 -2.11 7.89 -8.69
CA ALA A 4 -1.24 8.44 -9.73
C ALA A 4 0.04 7.62 -9.88
N CYS A 5 0.60 7.14 -8.76
CA CYS A 5 1.75 6.23 -8.75
C CYS A 5 1.42 4.90 -9.44
N SER A 6 0.29 4.29 -9.08
CA SER A 6 -0.19 3.06 -9.72
C SER A 6 -0.42 3.24 -11.22
N GLN A 7 -0.94 4.40 -11.65
CA GLN A 7 -1.14 4.71 -13.07
C GLN A 7 0.20 4.87 -13.81
N ALA A 8 1.20 5.52 -13.21
CA ALA A 8 2.53 5.65 -13.78
C ALA A 8 3.22 4.28 -13.99
N PHE A 9 3.10 3.35 -13.04
CA PHE A 9 3.59 1.98 -13.23
C PHE A 9 2.86 1.23 -14.36
N ALA A 10 1.55 1.42 -14.48
CA ALA A 10 0.76 0.81 -15.54
C ALA A 10 1.16 1.35 -16.93
N GLU A 11 1.43 2.65 -17.02
CA GLU A 11 1.90 3.32 -18.24
C GLU A 11 3.31 2.86 -18.63
N CYS A 12 4.25 2.80 -17.68
CA CYS A 12 5.58 2.22 -17.89
C CYS A 12 5.51 0.80 -18.44
N ARG A 13 4.63 -0.04 -17.88
CA ARG A 13 4.44 -1.42 -18.36
C ARG A 13 3.92 -1.46 -19.79
N LYS A 14 2.97 -0.59 -20.13
CA LYS A 14 2.40 -0.51 -21.49
C LYS A 14 3.47 -0.14 -22.50
N ILE A 15 4.33 0.85 -22.18
CA ILE A 15 5.46 1.26 -23.02
C ILE A 15 6.45 0.10 -23.20
N LEU A 16 6.80 -0.57 -22.10
CA LEU A 16 7.71 -1.73 -22.12
C LEU A 16 7.20 -2.89 -23.00
N SER A 17 5.87 -3.12 -23.01
CA SER A 17 5.27 -4.20 -23.81
C SER A 17 5.11 -3.89 -25.30
N THR A 18 5.27 -2.63 -25.72
CA THR A 18 4.94 -2.18 -27.09
C THR A 18 6.14 -1.72 -27.91
N LYS A 19 7.28 -1.38 -27.30
CA LYS A 19 8.48 -0.92 -28.01
C LYS A 19 9.73 -1.75 -27.67
N THR A 20 10.39 -2.30 -28.70
CA THR A 20 11.61 -3.11 -28.59
C THR A 20 12.92 -2.29 -28.48
N ASN A 21 12.90 -0.97 -28.75
CA ASN A 21 14.07 -0.08 -28.77
C ASN A 21 14.00 1.10 -27.76
N CYS A 22 13.26 0.96 -26.65
CA CYS A 22 12.90 2.06 -25.75
C CYS A 22 13.43 1.86 -24.32
N SER A 23 14.64 1.31 -24.19
CA SER A 23 15.17 0.94 -22.86
C SER A 23 15.55 2.15 -22.01
N ASP A 24 16.16 3.19 -22.61
CA ASP A 24 16.64 4.36 -21.85
C ASP A 24 15.50 5.24 -21.33
N GLU A 25 14.47 5.49 -22.15
CA GLU A 25 13.28 6.24 -21.75
C GLU A 25 12.53 5.53 -20.61
N VAL A 26 12.39 4.20 -20.69
CA VAL A 26 11.76 3.42 -19.60
C VAL A 26 12.62 3.38 -18.34
N CYS A 27 13.95 3.33 -18.47
CA CYS A 27 14.86 3.45 -17.32
C CYS A 27 14.66 4.78 -16.60
N GLU A 28 14.63 5.88 -17.34
CA GLU A 28 14.48 7.23 -16.78
C GLU A 28 13.15 7.36 -16.02
N ILE A 29 12.04 6.93 -16.63
CA ILE A 29 10.73 6.97 -15.97
C ILE A 29 10.73 6.07 -14.73
N TYR A 30 11.29 4.88 -14.78
CA TYR A 30 11.34 3.97 -13.64
C TYR A 30 12.18 4.54 -12.48
N VAL A 31 13.33 5.14 -12.78
CA VAL A 31 14.18 5.82 -11.77
C VAL A 31 13.42 6.98 -11.12
N ASN A 32 12.69 7.77 -11.91
CA ASN A 32 11.86 8.86 -11.39
C ASN A 32 10.75 8.35 -10.48
N ILE A 33 10.09 7.24 -10.85
CA ILE A 33 9.08 6.60 -10.00
C ILE A 33 9.69 6.15 -8.68
N ILE A 34 10.86 5.51 -8.69
CA ILE A 34 11.54 5.07 -7.45
C ILE A 34 11.85 6.26 -6.55
N ILE A 35 12.46 7.31 -7.10
CA ILE A 35 12.82 8.52 -6.35
C ILE A 35 11.57 9.14 -5.72
N TRP A 36 10.47 9.18 -6.48
CA TRP A 36 9.20 9.71 -5.99
C TRP A 36 8.59 8.84 -4.88
N VAL A 37 8.61 7.51 -5.01
CA VAL A 37 8.11 6.62 -3.96
C VAL A 37 8.96 6.72 -2.70
N GLU A 38 10.29 6.82 -2.83
CA GLU A 38 11.19 7.00 -1.69
C GLU A 38 10.94 8.34 -0.97
N MET A 39 10.68 9.42 -1.72
CA MET A 39 10.27 10.70 -1.13
C MET A 39 8.93 10.62 -0.42
N VAL A 40 7.95 9.92 -1.02
CA VAL A 40 6.65 9.66 -0.41
C VAL A 40 6.80 8.85 0.88
N GLU A 41 7.61 7.81 0.87
CA GLU A 41 7.83 6.96 2.04
C GLU A 41 8.49 7.75 3.18
N LYS A 42 9.50 8.57 2.89
CA LYS A 42 10.16 9.42 3.90
C LYS A 42 9.24 10.50 4.47
N SER A 43 8.40 11.11 3.63
CA SER A 43 7.50 12.20 4.05
C SER A 43 6.22 11.71 4.71
N LEU A 44 5.67 10.59 4.25
CA LEU A 44 4.37 10.07 4.67
C LEU A 44 4.44 8.78 5.48
N GLY A 45 5.61 8.17 5.65
CA GLY A 45 5.75 6.91 6.41
C GLY A 45 5.19 7.00 7.84
N LEU A 46 5.49 8.10 8.55
CA LEU A 46 4.98 8.35 9.89
C LEU A 46 3.47 8.73 9.89
N PRO A 47 3.01 9.69 9.06
CA PRO A 47 1.58 9.95 8.90
C PRO A 47 0.75 8.70 8.56
N LEU A 48 1.22 7.86 7.65
CA LEU A 48 0.58 6.60 7.28
C LEU A 48 0.56 5.61 8.44
N PHE A 49 1.60 5.60 9.28
CA PHE A 49 1.67 4.73 10.45
C PHE A 49 0.62 5.12 11.48
N LEU A 50 0.57 6.41 11.80
CA LEU A 50 -0.42 6.98 12.72
C LEU A 50 -1.84 6.81 12.20
N LEU A 51 -2.06 7.01 10.90
CA LEU A 51 -3.37 6.82 10.28
C LEU A 51 -3.80 5.35 10.27
N ALA A 52 -2.86 4.43 10.01
CA ALA A 52 -3.13 3.00 10.03
C ALA A 52 -3.47 2.48 11.43
N THR A 53 -2.73 2.92 12.45
CA THR A 53 -2.98 2.55 13.85
C THR A 53 -4.26 3.18 14.39
N LEU A 54 -4.51 4.46 14.10
CA LEU A 54 -5.75 5.14 14.47
C LEU A 54 -6.97 4.48 13.82
N GLY A 55 -6.87 4.14 12.53
CA GLY A 55 -7.93 3.44 11.79
C GLY A 55 -8.23 2.06 12.38
N PHE A 56 -7.19 1.30 12.74
CA PHE A 56 -7.35 0.01 13.42
C PHE A 56 -8.05 0.17 14.78
N MET A 57 -7.62 1.12 15.61
CA MET A 57 -8.24 1.37 16.93
C MET A 57 -9.70 1.82 16.81
N HIS A 58 -10.01 2.64 15.81
CA HIS A 58 -11.38 3.08 15.54
C HIS A 58 -12.26 1.92 15.07
N ALA A 59 -11.74 1.06 14.20
CA ALA A 59 -12.43 -0.14 13.74
C ALA A 59 -12.72 -1.08 14.92
N PHE A 60 -11.72 -1.31 15.76
CA PHE A 60 -11.82 -2.17 16.94
C PHE A 60 -12.87 -1.66 17.93
N SER A 61 -12.78 -0.39 18.33
CA SER A 61 -13.72 0.23 19.28
C SER A 61 -15.15 0.25 18.76
N SER A 62 -15.33 0.49 17.47
CA SER A 62 -16.66 0.47 16.85
C SER A 62 -17.25 -0.94 16.80
N LEU A 63 -16.44 -1.92 16.42
CA LEU A 63 -16.87 -3.32 16.38
C LEU A 63 -17.19 -3.82 17.80
N ALA A 64 -16.40 -3.45 18.80
CA ALA A 64 -16.67 -3.75 20.20
C ALA A 64 -17.98 -3.10 20.69
N PHE A 65 -18.24 -1.85 20.30
CA PHE A 65 -19.51 -1.18 20.60
C PHE A 65 -20.70 -1.92 19.96
N TYR A 66 -20.61 -2.29 18.69
CA TYR A 66 -21.68 -3.04 18.00
C TYR A 66 -21.96 -4.41 18.62
N MET A 67 -20.95 -5.07 19.18
CA MET A 67 -21.09 -6.36 19.86
C MET A 67 -21.64 -6.23 21.30
N GLY A 68 -21.90 -5.00 21.78
CA GLY A 68 -22.52 -4.78 23.08
C GLY A 68 -21.54 -4.77 24.26
N PHE A 69 -20.24 -4.56 24.04
CA PHE A 69 -19.26 -4.37 25.12
C PHE A 69 -19.39 -2.97 25.78
N GLU A 70 -20.56 -2.66 26.34
CA GLU A 70 -20.87 -1.39 27.00
C GLU A 70 -20.40 -1.30 28.47
N HIS A 71 -19.35 -2.03 28.86
CA HIS A 71 -18.83 -1.95 30.23
C HIS A 71 -17.75 -0.90 30.47
N SER A 72 -17.35 -0.13 29.46
CA SER A 72 -16.44 1.01 29.67
C SER A 72 -17.22 2.32 29.77
N THR A 73 -17.11 2.95 30.93
CA THR A 73 -17.78 4.18 31.41
C THR A 73 -17.53 5.45 30.60
N VAL A 74 -16.91 5.35 29.41
CA VAL A 74 -16.46 6.48 28.58
C VAL A 74 -17.43 6.78 27.41
N CYS A 75 -18.24 5.80 26.97
CA CYS A 75 -19.08 5.92 25.76
C CYS A 75 -20.57 6.16 26.00
N THR A 76 -21.03 6.25 27.25
CA THR A 76 -22.47 6.32 27.60
C THR A 76 -23.10 7.72 27.47
N LYS A 77 -22.39 8.71 26.92
CA LYS A 77 -22.99 10.03 26.66
C LYS A 77 -23.68 10.04 25.28
N PRO A 78 -24.98 10.34 25.23
CA PRO A 78 -25.80 10.20 24.02
C PRO A 78 -25.27 10.90 22.76
N PRO A 79 -24.65 12.11 22.77
CA PRO A 79 -24.16 12.69 21.53
C PRO A 79 -22.91 12.00 20.96
N PHE A 80 -22.13 11.29 21.78
CA PHE A 80 -20.90 10.63 21.36
C PHE A 80 -21.18 9.28 20.66
N SER A 81 -22.21 8.56 21.12
CA SER A 81 -22.61 7.27 20.58
C SER A 81 -23.12 7.37 19.12
N TYR A 82 -23.98 8.36 18.81
CA TYR A 82 -24.50 8.52 17.44
C TYR A 82 -23.43 8.91 16.42
N ALA A 83 -22.48 9.76 16.82
CA ALA A 83 -21.36 10.14 15.96
C ALA A 83 -20.48 8.93 15.65
N VAL A 84 -20.17 8.10 16.64
CA VAL A 84 -19.38 6.87 16.43
C VAL A 84 -20.10 5.93 15.45
N ILE A 85 -21.41 5.72 15.60
CA ILE A 85 -22.20 4.85 14.72
C ILE A 85 -22.23 5.35 13.26
N LEU A 86 -22.38 6.67 13.05
CA LEU A 86 -22.50 7.23 11.70
C LEU A 86 -21.15 7.41 11.00
N TYR A 87 -20.12 7.84 11.71
CA TYR A 87 -18.81 8.13 11.12
C TYR A 87 -17.92 6.89 11.03
N SER A 88 -18.13 5.87 11.88
CA SER A 88 -17.28 4.67 11.90
C SER A 88 -17.19 3.91 10.57
N PRO A 89 -18.31 3.61 9.87
CA PRO A 89 -18.24 2.89 8.61
C PRO A 89 -17.43 3.66 7.56
N ILE A 90 -17.58 4.99 7.52
CA ILE A 90 -16.86 5.85 6.58
C ILE A 90 -15.36 5.86 6.90
N HIS A 91 -14.97 5.98 8.17
CA HIS A 91 -13.57 5.91 8.58
C HIS A 91 -12.95 4.54 8.31
N PHE A 92 -13.69 3.47 8.54
CA PHE A 92 -13.25 2.11 8.25
C PHE A 92 -13.02 1.90 6.74
N LEU A 93 -13.97 2.32 5.91
CA LEU A 93 -13.83 2.25 4.45
C LEU A 93 -12.65 3.07 3.94
N ASN A 94 -12.45 4.28 4.45
CA ASN A 94 -11.30 5.12 4.11
C ASN A 94 -9.97 4.48 4.52
N TRP A 95 -9.92 3.86 5.70
CA TRP A 95 -8.75 3.13 6.19
C TRP A 95 -8.42 1.93 5.29
N ILE A 96 -9.40 1.07 5.01
CA ILE A 96 -9.24 -0.07 4.09
C ILE A 96 -8.79 0.39 2.70
N LEU A 97 -9.41 1.44 2.15
CA LEU A 97 -9.06 1.98 0.84
C LEU A 97 -7.61 2.47 0.80
N LEU A 98 -7.16 3.18 1.83
CA LEU A 98 -5.77 3.61 1.95
C LEU A 98 -4.81 2.42 1.93
N LEU A 99 -5.09 1.39 2.73
CA LEU A 99 -4.25 0.19 2.80
C LEU A 99 -4.19 -0.53 1.44
N ILE A 100 -5.34 -0.66 0.75
CA ILE A 100 -5.42 -1.28 -0.58
C ILE A 100 -4.61 -0.47 -1.59
N LEU A 101 -4.74 0.85 -1.61
CA LEU A 101 -4.01 1.71 -2.54
C LEU A 101 -2.49 1.64 -2.30
N ALA A 102 -2.06 1.62 -1.04
CA ALA A 102 -0.65 1.45 -0.71
C ALA A 102 -0.12 0.05 -1.09
N ALA A 103 -0.93 -1.00 -0.88
CA ALA A 103 -0.60 -2.36 -1.30
C ALA A 103 -0.55 -2.52 -2.83
N GLU A 104 -1.41 -1.82 -3.56
CA GLU A 104 -1.45 -1.87 -5.03
C GLU A 104 -0.16 -1.35 -5.65
N VAL A 105 0.41 -0.25 -5.13
CA VAL A 105 1.72 0.25 -5.59
C VAL A 105 2.81 -0.82 -5.48
N ASN A 106 2.80 -1.58 -4.37
CA ASN A 106 3.74 -2.66 -4.14
C ASN A 106 3.53 -3.85 -5.09
N GLU A 107 2.28 -4.15 -5.47
CA GLU A 107 1.99 -5.15 -6.50
C GLU A 107 2.39 -4.69 -7.90
N GLN A 108 2.17 -3.42 -8.23
CA GLN A 108 2.51 -2.87 -9.54
C GLN A 108 4.02 -2.88 -9.80
N ASP A 109 4.86 -2.59 -8.80
CA ASP A 109 6.32 -2.75 -8.90
C ASP A 109 6.72 -4.22 -9.11
N LYS A 110 6.15 -5.16 -8.33
CA LYS A 110 6.40 -6.60 -8.51
C LYS A 110 6.06 -7.08 -9.92
N LEU A 111 4.91 -6.65 -10.44
CA LEU A 111 4.47 -6.98 -11.79
C LEU A 111 5.36 -6.35 -12.85
N PHE A 112 5.76 -5.09 -12.68
CA PHE A 112 6.68 -4.41 -13.60
C PHE A 112 8.02 -5.17 -13.67
N ARG A 113 8.63 -5.47 -12.51
CA ARG A 113 9.88 -6.24 -12.43
C ARG A 113 9.74 -7.61 -13.09
N LYS A 114 8.63 -8.33 -12.89
CA LYS A 114 8.39 -9.63 -13.53
C LYS A 114 8.33 -9.53 -15.06
N VAL A 115 7.61 -8.54 -15.60
CA VAL A 115 7.52 -8.31 -17.05
C VAL A 115 8.88 -7.90 -17.59
N ALA A 116 9.55 -6.98 -16.91
CA ALA A 116 10.88 -6.54 -17.28
C ALA A 116 11.86 -7.71 -17.33
N THR A 117 12.01 -8.51 -16.27
CA THR A 117 12.87 -9.70 -16.30
C THR A 117 12.55 -10.62 -17.48
N ARG A 118 11.27 -10.84 -17.83
CA ARG A 118 10.88 -11.68 -18.96
C ARG A 118 11.29 -11.10 -20.32
N GLU A 119 11.02 -9.82 -20.57
CA GLU A 119 11.38 -9.14 -21.81
C GLU A 119 12.89 -8.99 -21.96
N PHE A 120 13.61 -8.82 -20.84
CA PHE A 120 15.05 -8.63 -20.82
C PHE A 120 15.85 -9.93 -20.97
N LEU A 121 15.30 -11.09 -20.60
CA LEU A 121 15.93 -12.40 -20.82
C LEU A 121 15.99 -12.86 -22.29
N GLN A 122 15.33 -12.17 -23.23
CA GLN A 122 15.42 -12.50 -24.66
C GLN A 122 16.75 -12.00 -25.28
N PRO A 123 17.47 -12.81 -26.08
CA PRO A 123 18.89 -12.62 -26.40
C PRO A 123 19.25 -11.52 -27.43
N GLN A 124 18.47 -10.44 -27.56
CA GLN A 124 18.60 -9.54 -28.73
C GLN A 124 19.28 -8.17 -28.56
N ASN A 125 19.70 -7.68 -27.38
CA ASN A 125 20.53 -6.45 -27.27
C ASN A 125 21.23 -6.36 -25.90
N SER A 126 22.54 -6.11 -25.84
CA SER A 126 23.36 -6.39 -24.63
C SER A 126 23.54 -5.23 -23.64
N ASN A 127 23.68 -3.98 -24.08
CA ASN A 127 24.11 -2.90 -23.18
C ASN A 127 22.98 -2.22 -22.41
N GLU A 128 21.87 -1.86 -23.07
CA GLU A 128 20.75 -1.17 -22.41
C GLU A 128 20.01 -2.12 -21.45
N LYS A 129 19.90 -3.40 -21.83
CA LYS A 129 19.31 -4.46 -21.00
C LYS A 129 20.13 -4.70 -19.72
N GLN A 130 21.45 -4.70 -19.81
CA GLN A 130 22.32 -4.84 -18.63
C GLN A 130 22.19 -3.67 -17.67
N ARG A 131 22.01 -2.44 -18.18
CA ARG A 131 21.78 -1.25 -17.35
C ARG A 131 20.48 -1.34 -16.56
N LEU A 132 19.39 -1.74 -17.20
CA LEU A 132 18.11 -1.84 -16.52
C LEU A 132 18.06 -3.05 -15.56
N ASP A 133 18.64 -4.20 -15.93
CA ASP A 133 18.78 -5.34 -15.00
C ASP A 133 19.67 -4.95 -13.81
N TYR A 134 20.74 -4.19 -14.02
CA TYR A 134 21.57 -3.63 -12.95
C TYR A 134 20.77 -2.69 -12.03
N ILE A 135 19.99 -1.76 -12.57
CA ILE A 135 19.13 -0.86 -11.78
C ILE A 135 18.08 -1.66 -10.99
N MET A 136 17.45 -2.66 -11.62
CA MET A 136 16.48 -3.52 -10.96
C MET A 136 17.11 -4.38 -9.85
N ARG A 137 18.34 -4.86 -10.02
CA ARG A 137 19.04 -5.66 -9.02
C ARG A 137 19.64 -4.82 -7.88
N LEU A 138 20.09 -3.60 -8.16
CA LEU A 138 20.65 -2.73 -7.13
C LEU A 138 19.59 -2.11 -6.23
N LYS A 139 18.40 -1.80 -6.77
CA LYS A 139 17.37 -1.11 -5.99
C LYS A 139 16.40 -2.10 -5.36
N PRO A 140 16.19 -2.03 -4.03
CA PRO A 140 15.25 -2.90 -3.33
C PRO A 140 13.84 -2.74 -3.92
N THR A 141 13.03 -3.80 -3.79
CA THR A 141 11.64 -3.80 -4.24
C THR A 141 10.92 -2.61 -3.63
N ILE A 142 10.16 -1.89 -4.44
CA ILE A 142 9.44 -0.73 -3.96
C ILE A 142 8.35 -1.25 -3.02
N ALA A 143 8.51 -0.93 -1.74
CA ALA A 143 7.56 -1.27 -0.71
C ALA A 143 7.22 0.01 0.03
N ILE A 144 6.01 0.54 -0.18
CA ILE A 144 5.49 1.57 0.72
C ILE A 144 5.46 0.93 2.10
N SER A 145 6.35 1.43 2.96
CA SER A 145 6.46 1.04 4.35
C SER A 145 6.05 2.18 5.25
N SER A 146 5.57 1.84 6.44
CA SER A 146 5.34 2.81 7.50
C SER A 146 6.54 2.81 8.43
N CYS A 147 7.46 3.76 8.23
CA CYS A 147 8.68 3.91 9.03
C CYS A 147 9.53 2.62 9.13
N GLY A 148 9.47 1.74 8.14
CA GLY A 148 10.13 0.43 8.19
C GLY A 148 9.52 -0.59 9.17
N ILE A 149 8.39 -0.27 9.83
CA ILE A 149 7.73 -1.15 10.80
C ILE A 149 6.95 -2.25 10.08
N PHE A 150 6.16 -1.87 9.07
CA PHE A 150 5.43 -2.81 8.24
C PHE A 150 5.29 -2.30 6.81
N ASN A 151 5.20 -3.24 5.87
CA ASN A 151 4.94 -2.97 4.46
C ASN A 151 3.46 -3.13 4.18
N PHE A 152 2.85 -2.13 3.54
CA PHE A 152 1.44 -2.21 3.13
C PHE A 152 1.30 -3.31 2.08
N THR A 153 0.74 -4.45 2.48
CA THR A 153 0.60 -5.63 1.62
C THR A 153 -0.80 -6.21 1.84
N ARG A 154 -1.39 -6.86 0.82
CA ARG A 154 -2.70 -7.52 0.98
C ARG A 154 -2.73 -8.50 2.17
N PRO A 155 -1.68 -9.32 2.42
CA PRO A 155 -1.59 -10.13 3.63
C PRO A 155 -1.69 -9.31 4.92
N LEU A 156 -1.00 -8.16 5.03
CA LEU A 156 -1.10 -7.29 6.21
C LEU A 156 -2.54 -6.82 6.45
N ILE A 157 -3.28 -6.47 5.39
CA ILE A 157 -4.69 -6.07 5.48
C ILE A 157 -5.54 -7.21 6.04
N LEU A 158 -5.36 -8.42 5.50
CA LEU A 158 -6.05 -9.62 5.97
C LEU A 158 -5.69 -9.94 7.42
N THR A 159 -4.43 -9.79 7.81
CA THR A 159 -3.97 -9.95 9.20
C THR A 159 -4.62 -8.92 10.12
N ALA A 160 -4.69 -7.65 9.71
CA ALA A 160 -5.33 -6.60 10.50
C ALA A 160 -6.83 -6.87 10.68
N VAL A 161 -7.54 -7.24 9.61
CA VAL A 161 -8.96 -7.62 9.68
C VAL A 161 -9.16 -8.87 10.55
N GLY A 162 -8.33 -9.90 10.37
CA GLY A 162 -8.37 -11.11 11.19
C GLY A 162 -8.09 -10.83 12.67
N ALA A 163 -7.14 -9.95 12.98
CA ALA A 163 -6.85 -9.51 14.33
C ALA A 163 -8.05 -8.77 14.94
N LEU A 164 -8.69 -7.86 14.19
CA LEU A 164 -9.92 -7.21 14.64
C LEU A 164 -10.98 -8.22 15.06
N PHE A 165 -11.29 -9.20 14.19
CA PHE A 165 -12.27 -10.24 14.51
C PHE A 165 -11.84 -11.10 15.70
N THR A 166 -10.58 -11.51 15.76
CA THR A 166 -10.07 -12.38 16.82
C THR A 166 -10.13 -11.69 18.18
N TYR A 167 -9.66 -10.44 18.28
CA TYR A 167 -9.72 -9.69 19.54
C TYR A 167 -11.14 -9.34 19.95
N THR A 168 -12.02 -9.01 19.00
CA THR A 168 -13.43 -8.79 19.33
C THR A 168 -14.10 -10.07 19.81
N LEU A 169 -13.85 -11.22 19.19
CA LEU A 169 -14.39 -12.51 19.63
C LEU A 169 -13.80 -12.95 20.98
N LEU A 170 -12.53 -12.65 21.25
CA LEU A 170 -11.90 -13.00 22.53
C LEU A 170 -12.43 -12.15 23.69
N LEU A 171 -12.89 -10.94 23.41
CA LEU A 171 -13.55 -10.11 24.41
C LEU A 171 -14.98 -10.58 24.71
N MET A 172 -15.59 -11.40 23.83
CA MET A 172 -16.95 -11.97 23.95
C MET A 172 -16.99 -13.11 24.96
#